data_AF-A0A359H3C9-F1
#
_entry.id   AF-A0A359H3C9-F1
#
_cell.length_a   1.000
_cell.length_b   1.000
_cell.length_c   1.000
_cell.angle_alpha   90.00
_cell.angle_beta   90.00
_cell.angle_gamma   90.00
#
_symmetry.space_group_name_H-M   'P 1'
#
loop_
_entity.id
_entity.type
_entity.pdbx_description
1 polymer ?
#
loop_
_entity_poly.entity_id
_entity_poly.type
_entity_poly.pdbx_seq_one_letter_code
_entity_poly.pdbx_strand_id
1 'polypeptide(L)'
;MKIKSGIIAALIMVFCSTTVSYGGSKFKIASPPAGSTIKVITIRTENMTERMDLNYLGMQFRNEAKGYYGLESEDATPLIVRIYMDVKEPVDEQYIKSIVEKKELQMGVHGGGSKLVNVDFKFVSLEKNTGETITSRAFLERHFNFMKKDYSQNIEKWGGKNEAVYELVYPGLDKPLILRTLPFFTSYLSTIDGCLGVETAINENEQYCFRIRYSKDVLNDAKIWEVLTRDKWTIRTNEGDLKETGPRLSFTNKGITK
;
A
#
# COMPACT_ATOMS: atom_id res chain seq x y z
N MET A 1 44.39 -21.35 -58.76
CA MET A 1 43.09 -20.63 -58.72
C MET A 1 42.02 -21.53 -58.11
N LYS A 2 41.66 -21.30 -56.84
CA LYS A 2 40.35 -21.55 -56.20
C LYS A 2 40.54 -21.52 -54.68
N ILE A 3 40.28 -20.35 -54.11
CA ILE A 3 40.22 -20.07 -52.68
C ILE A 3 38.91 -20.69 -52.17
N LYS A 4 38.99 -21.59 -51.17
CA LYS A 4 37.82 -22.07 -50.45
C LYS A 4 37.46 -21.03 -49.38
N SER A 5 36.34 -20.34 -49.60
CA SER A 5 35.75 -19.40 -48.66
C SER A 5 35.32 -20.11 -47.38
N GLY A 6 36.02 -19.86 -46.28
CA GLY A 6 35.53 -20.11 -44.94
C GLY A 6 34.72 -18.89 -44.48
N ILE A 7 33.40 -19.04 -44.41
CA ILE A 7 32.53 -18.06 -43.75
C ILE A 7 32.37 -18.52 -42.31
N ILE A 8 33.04 -17.85 -41.39
CA ILE A 8 32.79 -17.96 -39.94
C ILE A 8 31.56 -17.09 -39.68
N ALA A 9 30.41 -17.73 -39.43
CA ALA A 9 29.23 -17.06 -38.92
C ALA A 9 29.47 -16.72 -37.44
N ALA A 10 29.68 -15.45 -37.14
CA ALA A 10 29.68 -14.94 -35.77
C ALA A 10 28.25 -14.99 -35.24
N LEU A 11 27.96 -16.00 -34.41
CA LEU A 11 26.72 -16.08 -33.66
C LEU A 11 26.81 -15.08 -32.50
N ILE A 12 26.34 -13.85 -32.72
CA ILE A 12 26.09 -12.90 -31.64
C ILE A 12 24.88 -13.44 -30.86
N MET A 13 25.14 -14.16 -29.78
CA MET A 13 24.14 -14.36 -28.74
C MET A 13 23.88 -13.00 -28.09
N VAL A 14 22.87 -12.30 -28.61
CA VAL A 14 22.19 -11.27 -27.83
C VAL A 14 21.49 -12.03 -26.71
N PHE A 15 22.11 -12.10 -25.53
CA PHE A 15 21.38 -12.36 -24.30
C PHE A 15 20.44 -11.18 -24.13
N CYS A 16 19.25 -11.30 -24.70
CA CYS A 16 18.10 -10.51 -24.31
C CYS A 16 17.79 -10.98 -22.89
N SER A 17 18.50 -10.40 -21.90
CA SER A 17 18.03 -10.43 -20.53
C SER A 17 16.70 -9.70 -20.58
N THR A 18 15.63 -10.47 -20.59
CA THR A 18 14.31 -9.96 -20.22
C THR A 18 14.48 -9.50 -18.78
N THR A 19 14.90 -8.25 -18.59
CA THR A 19 14.75 -7.55 -17.32
C THR A 19 13.26 -7.47 -17.12
N VAL A 20 12.72 -8.42 -16.37
CA VAL A 20 11.37 -8.32 -15.86
C VAL A 20 11.37 -7.05 -15.02
N SER A 21 10.67 -6.02 -15.48
CA SER A 21 10.39 -4.81 -14.71
C SER A 21 9.46 -5.23 -13.58
N TYR A 22 9.98 -5.20 -12.34
CA TYR A 22 9.22 -5.47 -11.12
C TYR A 22 8.80 -4.14 -10.49
N GLY A 23 8.31 -3.23 -11.33
CA GLY A 23 8.11 -1.82 -11.04
C GLY A 23 7.62 -1.51 -9.63
N GLY A 24 8.24 -0.50 -9.02
CA GLY A 24 7.72 0.28 -7.88
C GLY A 24 6.94 -0.52 -6.82
N SER A 25 7.57 -1.47 -6.13
CA SER A 25 6.92 -2.16 -5.00
C SER A 25 7.12 -1.36 -3.72
N LYS A 26 6.16 -1.47 -2.79
CA LYS A 26 6.16 -0.77 -1.51
C LYS A 26 5.75 -1.71 -0.40
N PHE A 27 6.48 -1.65 0.71
CA PHE A 27 6.19 -2.44 1.90
C PHE A 27 6.21 -1.55 3.13
N LYS A 28 5.05 -1.35 3.77
CA LYS A 28 4.96 -0.62 5.03
C LYS A 28 5.24 -1.55 6.21
N ILE A 29 6.19 -1.17 7.06
CA ILE A 29 6.53 -1.85 8.31
C ILE A 29 5.67 -1.31 9.46
N ALA A 30 5.68 0.02 9.64
CA ALA A 30 4.98 0.72 10.72
C ALA A 30 4.52 2.11 10.26
N SER A 31 3.55 2.68 10.97
CA SER A 31 3.24 4.11 10.83
C SER A 31 4.24 4.93 11.64
N PRO A 32 4.88 5.94 11.04
CA PRO A 32 5.68 6.92 11.78
C PRO A 32 4.80 7.74 12.74
N PRO A 33 5.36 8.32 13.81
CA PRO A 33 4.65 9.31 14.62
C PRO A 33 4.18 10.49 13.76
N ALA A 34 2.97 11.00 14.03
CA ALA A 34 2.43 12.12 13.29
C ALA A 34 3.31 13.38 13.43
N GLY A 35 3.50 14.14 12.34
CA GLY A 35 4.35 15.32 12.29
C GLY A 35 5.86 15.04 12.38
N SER A 36 6.29 13.77 12.32
CA SER A 36 7.71 13.43 12.39
C SER A 36 8.43 13.62 11.06
N THR A 37 9.75 13.74 11.15
CA THR A 37 10.67 13.67 10.01
C THR A 37 11.21 12.25 9.91
N ILE A 38 11.23 11.71 8.70
CA ILE A 38 11.67 10.35 8.39
C ILE A 38 12.91 10.45 7.54
N LYS A 39 13.94 9.71 7.92
CA LYS A 39 15.16 9.55 7.15
C LYS A 39 14.95 8.47 6.10
N VAL A 40 15.42 8.74 4.89
CA VAL A 40 15.41 7.80 3.77
C VAL A 40 16.85 7.45 3.44
N ILE A 41 17.16 6.16 3.49
CA ILE A 41 18.42 5.65 2.97
C ILE A 41 18.21 4.81 1.72
N THR A 42 19.22 4.73 0.86
CA THR A 42 19.15 4.05 -0.44
C THR A 42 20.25 3.02 -0.50
N ILE A 43 19.85 1.77 -0.71
CA ILE A 43 20.77 0.65 -0.93
C ILE A 43 20.58 0.05 -2.31
N ARG A 44 21.62 -0.64 -2.77
CA ARG A 44 21.62 -1.42 -4.00
C ARG A 44 21.59 -2.90 -3.66
N THR A 45 20.68 -3.64 -4.29
CA THR A 45 20.51 -5.08 -4.04
C THR A 45 20.45 -5.89 -5.33
N GLU A 46 20.82 -7.17 -5.24
CA GLU A 46 20.68 -8.19 -6.28
C GLU A 46 19.89 -9.38 -5.74
N ASN A 47 19.52 -10.31 -6.65
CA ASN A 47 18.73 -11.51 -6.36
C ASN A 47 17.32 -11.22 -5.79
N MET A 48 16.72 -10.09 -6.18
CA MET A 48 15.35 -9.74 -5.84
C MET A 48 14.50 -9.74 -7.12
N THR A 49 14.19 -10.93 -7.62
CA THR A 49 13.54 -11.15 -8.92
C THR A 49 12.09 -11.62 -8.79
N GLU A 50 11.50 -11.63 -7.60
CA GLU A 50 10.11 -12.02 -7.41
C GLU A 50 9.30 -10.85 -6.87
N ARG A 51 8.01 -10.80 -7.23
CA ARG A 51 7.08 -9.76 -6.79
C ARG A 51 7.02 -9.62 -5.25
N MET A 52 7.29 -10.71 -4.54
CA MET A 52 7.23 -10.78 -3.08
C MET A 52 8.56 -10.45 -2.39
N ASP A 53 9.66 -10.29 -3.12
CA ASP A 53 10.99 -10.17 -2.50
C ASP A 53 11.13 -8.92 -1.66
N LEU A 54 10.61 -7.78 -2.11
CA LEU A 54 10.57 -6.57 -1.28
C LEU A 54 9.75 -6.78 0.01
N ASN A 55 8.66 -7.57 -0.07
CA ASN A 55 7.86 -7.89 1.11
C ASN A 55 8.63 -8.77 2.08
N TYR A 56 9.41 -9.74 1.58
CA TYR A 56 10.25 -10.59 2.42
C TYR A 56 11.39 -9.79 3.05
N LEU A 57 12.06 -8.93 2.28
CA LEU A 57 13.05 -8.01 2.82
C LEU A 57 12.43 -7.10 3.90
N GLY A 58 11.24 -6.56 3.63
CA GLY A 58 10.53 -5.75 4.61
C GLY A 58 10.10 -6.51 5.87
N MET A 59 9.80 -7.80 5.76
CA MET A 59 9.60 -8.66 6.93
C MET A 59 10.90 -8.88 7.71
N GLN A 60 12.06 -9.02 7.05
CA GLN A 60 13.35 -9.11 7.73
C GLN A 60 13.62 -7.85 8.57
N PHE A 61 13.42 -6.66 7.99
CA PHE A 61 13.54 -5.39 8.72
C PHE A 61 12.51 -5.23 9.84
N ARG A 62 11.26 -5.65 9.61
CA ARG A 62 10.21 -5.62 10.64
C ARG A 62 10.59 -6.44 11.87
N ASN A 63 11.23 -7.60 11.66
CA ASN A 63 11.60 -8.51 12.75
C ASN A 63 12.73 -7.97 13.64
N GLU A 64 13.45 -6.93 13.21
CA GLU A 64 14.52 -6.30 14.01
C GLU A 64 13.99 -5.41 15.15
N ALA A 65 12.69 -5.09 15.16
CA ALA A 65 12.05 -4.24 16.17
C ALA A 65 12.73 -2.85 16.36
N LYS A 66 13.36 -2.34 15.30
CA LYS A 66 13.95 -0.98 15.23
C LYS A 66 12.98 0.01 14.58
N GLY A 67 13.33 1.30 14.59
CA GLY A 67 12.60 2.39 13.97
C GLY A 67 12.59 2.37 12.43
N TYR A 68 12.16 1.28 11.80
CA TYR A 68 11.93 1.18 10.36
C TYR A 68 10.44 1.33 10.04
N TYR A 69 10.12 2.22 9.10
CA TYR A 69 8.75 2.54 8.72
C TYR A 69 8.31 1.85 7.43
N GLY A 70 9.21 1.64 6.47
CA GLY A 70 8.86 0.92 5.24
C GLY A 70 10.01 0.83 4.25
N LEU A 71 9.74 0.16 3.13
CA LEU A 71 10.64 0.08 1.98
C LEU A 71 9.90 0.36 0.68
N GLU A 72 10.66 0.85 -0.29
CA GLU A 72 10.20 1.04 -1.68
C GLU A 72 11.32 0.59 -2.63
N SER A 73 10.96 -0.20 -3.64
CA SER A 73 11.89 -0.58 -4.70
C SER A 73 11.70 0.30 -5.94
N GLU A 74 12.78 0.51 -6.68
CA GLU A 74 12.76 1.13 -8.00
C GLU A 74 13.60 0.28 -8.97
N ASP A 75 13.06 0.10 -10.18
CA ASP A 75 13.69 -0.72 -11.21
C ASP A 75 15.04 -0.13 -11.61
N ALA A 76 16.10 -0.87 -11.29
CA ALA A 76 17.47 -0.56 -11.64
C ALA A 76 18.31 -1.84 -11.58
N THR A 77 19.51 -1.82 -12.18
CA THR A 77 20.47 -2.92 -12.05
C THR A 77 21.79 -2.37 -11.51
N PRO A 78 22.19 -2.70 -10.27
CA PRO A 78 21.43 -3.43 -9.24
C PRO A 78 20.15 -2.69 -8.81
N LEU A 79 19.18 -3.41 -8.21
CA LEU A 79 17.88 -2.86 -7.78
C LEU A 79 18.09 -1.74 -6.76
N ILE A 80 17.33 -0.66 -6.89
CA ILE A 80 17.29 0.40 -5.87
C ILE A 80 16.27 0.01 -4.81
N VAL A 81 16.67 0.03 -3.54
CA VAL A 81 15.75 -0.10 -2.40
C VAL A 81 15.94 1.10 -1.48
N ARG A 82 14.86 1.87 -1.32
CA ARG A 82 14.75 2.95 -0.33
C ARG A 82 14.22 2.37 0.97
N ILE A 83 14.92 2.63 2.07
CA ILE A 83 14.52 2.25 3.43
C ILE A 83 14.13 3.52 4.18
N TYR A 84 12.90 3.56 4.66
CA TYR A 84 12.35 4.65 5.46
C TYR A 84 12.53 4.31 6.94
N MET A 85 13.22 5.17 7.69
CA MET A 85 13.59 4.93 9.09
C MET A 85 13.53 6.20 9.95
N ASP A 86 13.51 6.02 11.26
CA ASP A 86 13.61 7.11 12.22
C ASP A 86 14.94 7.86 12.04
N VAL A 87 14.90 9.18 12.17
CA VAL A 87 16.09 10.03 12.07
C VAL A 87 17.15 9.65 13.10
N LYS A 88 16.74 9.13 14.26
CA LYS A 88 17.62 8.71 15.37
C LYS A 88 18.27 7.35 15.16
N GLU A 89 17.74 6.49 14.29
CA GLU A 89 18.32 5.17 14.03
C GLU A 89 19.65 5.30 13.29
N PRO A 90 20.75 4.67 13.73
CA PRO A 90 22.03 4.81 13.05
C PRO A 90 22.01 4.15 11.66
N VAL A 91 22.73 4.76 10.72
CA VAL A 91 22.97 4.15 9.39
C VAL A 91 24.24 3.32 9.50
N ASP A 92 24.08 2.03 9.69
CA ASP A 92 25.18 1.05 9.79
C ASP A 92 25.13 0.11 8.59
N GLU A 93 26.04 0.30 7.65
CA GLU A 93 26.12 -0.47 6.41
C GLU A 93 26.33 -1.96 6.66
N GLN A 94 27.18 -2.33 7.63
CA GLN A 94 27.45 -3.73 7.94
C GLN A 94 26.23 -4.41 8.54
N TYR A 95 25.52 -3.71 9.42
CA TYR A 95 24.26 -4.20 9.96
C TYR A 95 23.20 -4.35 8.86
N ILE A 96 22.99 -3.32 8.03
CA ILE A 96 22.03 -3.37 6.92
C ILE A 96 22.33 -4.54 5.98
N LYS A 97 23.61 -4.72 5.61
CA LYS A 97 24.06 -5.87 4.83
C LYS A 97 23.68 -7.19 5.50
N SER A 98 23.90 -7.33 6.81
CA SER A 98 23.56 -8.55 7.56
C SER A 98 22.07 -8.87 7.55
N ILE A 99 21.20 -7.85 7.48
CA ILE A 99 19.75 -8.04 7.39
C ILE A 99 19.35 -8.48 5.99
N VAL A 100 19.87 -7.79 4.96
CA VAL A 100 19.60 -8.10 3.54
C VAL A 100 20.05 -9.52 3.21
N GLU A 101 21.26 -9.92 3.63
CA GLU A 101 21.89 -11.18 3.22
C GLU A 101 21.49 -12.40 4.08
N LYS A 102 20.50 -12.26 4.98
CA LYS A 102 19.93 -13.41 5.70
C LYS A 102 19.51 -14.48 4.70
N LYS A 103 19.78 -15.74 5.01
CA LYS A 103 19.43 -16.88 4.14
C LYS A 103 18.01 -17.41 4.34
N GLU A 104 17.43 -17.05 5.47
CA GLU A 104 16.13 -17.57 5.90
C GLU A 104 15.32 -16.45 6.55
N LEU A 105 14.03 -16.41 6.22
CA LEU A 105 13.04 -15.56 6.84
C LEU A 105 12.02 -16.43 7.58
N GLN A 106 11.89 -16.20 8.88
CA GLN A 106 10.82 -16.79 9.67
C GLN A 106 9.55 -15.93 9.54
N MET A 107 8.48 -16.53 9.01
CA MET A 107 7.18 -15.90 8.86
C MET A 107 6.17 -16.53 9.82
N GLY A 108 5.41 -15.72 10.56
CA GLY A 108 4.25 -16.24 11.29
C GLY A 108 3.16 -16.71 10.33
N VAL A 109 2.52 -17.85 10.61
CA VAL A 109 1.34 -18.32 9.87
C VAL A 109 0.07 -18.13 10.69
N HIS A 110 -1.06 -18.00 9.99
CA HIS A 110 -2.37 -17.94 10.63
C HIS A 110 -2.61 -19.26 11.40
N GLY A 111 -2.84 -19.17 12.72
CA GLY A 111 -2.97 -20.34 13.60
C GLY A 111 -1.79 -20.61 14.55
N GLY A 112 -0.79 -19.71 14.61
CA GLY A 112 0.24 -19.73 15.67
C GLY A 112 1.52 -20.52 15.36
N GLY A 113 1.71 -20.97 14.11
CA GLY A 113 2.97 -21.58 13.66
C GLY A 113 3.93 -20.59 13.01
N SER A 114 5.11 -21.08 12.61
CA SER A 114 6.03 -20.35 11.74
C SER A 114 6.37 -21.13 10.47
N LYS A 115 6.42 -20.45 9.33
CA LYS A 115 6.95 -20.94 8.07
C LYS A 115 8.33 -20.35 7.84
N LEU A 116 9.29 -21.18 7.50
CA LEU A 116 10.62 -20.73 7.05
C LEU A 116 10.58 -20.53 5.54
N VAL A 117 11.11 -19.39 5.08
CA VAL A 117 11.24 -19.06 3.66
C VAL A 117 12.71 -18.81 3.36
N ASN A 118 13.26 -19.55 2.41
CA ASN A 118 14.62 -19.34 1.94
C ASN A 118 14.66 -18.09 1.08
N VAL A 119 15.64 -17.23 1.33
CA VAL A 119 15.88 -15.98 0.60
C VAL A 119 17.37 -15.85 0.37
N ASP A 120 17.80 -15.27 -0.75
CA ASP A 120 19.20 -15.21 -1.16
C ASP A 120 19.58 -13.82 -1.68
N PHE A 121 18.91 -12.80 -1.18
CA PHE A 121 19.16 -11.40 -1.49
C PHE A 121 20.63 -11.05 -1.23
N LYS A 122 21.17 -10.19 -2.09
CA LYS A 122 22.56 -9.75 -2.01
C LYS A 122 22.62 -8.25 -1.84
N PHE A 123 23.38 -7.80 -0.85
CA PHE A 123 23.69 -6.38 -0.67
C PHE A 123 24.84 -6.00 -1.60
N VAL A 124 24.67 -4.92 -2.37
CA VAL A 124 25.71 -4.40 -3.26
C VAL A 124 26.40 -3.19 -2.66
N SER A 125 25.63 -2.17 -2.28
CA SER A 125 26.18 -0.94 -1.70
C SER A 125 25.13 -0.11 -0.97
N LEU A 126 25.60 0.71 -0.02
CA LEU A 126 24.87 1.88 0.48
C LEU A 126 25.24 3.09 -0.39
N GLU A 127 24.25 3.81 -0.93
CA GLU A 127 24.55 4.99 -1.76
C GLU A 127 25.14 6.13 -0.91
N LYS A 128 26.09 6.89 -1.47
CA LYS A 128 26.78 7.98 -0.74
C LYS A 128 25.88 9.17 -0.45
N ASN A 129 24.93 9.47 -1.34
CA ASN A 129 24.00 10.59 -1.23
C ASN A 129 22.71 10.13 -0.53
N THR A 130 22.87 9.58 0.66
CA THR A 130 21.78 8.98 1.43
C THR A 130 21.50 9.79 2.70
N GLY A 131 20.27 9.72 3.22
CA GLY A 131 19.85 10.54 4.36
C GLY A 131 18.97 11.73 3.99
N GLU A 132 18.34 11.71 2.81
CA GLU A 132 17.22 12.59 2.51
C GLU A 132 16.13 12.41 3.56
N THR A 133 15.37 13.47 3.81
CA THR A 133 14.26 13.41 4.76
C THR A 133 12.92 13.67 4.09
N ILE A 134 11.89 12.97 4.54
CA ILE A 134 10.50 13.24 4.19
C ILE A 134 9.66 13.42 5.45
N THR A 135 8.50 14.05 5.32
CA THR A 135 7.54 14.12 6.44
C THR A 135 6.80 12.80 6.61
N SER A 136 6.31 12.52 7.82
CA SER A 136 5.42 11.40 8.09
C SER A 136 4.19 11.41 7.19
N ARG A 137 3.61 12.60 6.94
CA ARG A 137 2.55 12.76 5.95
C ARG A 137 2.94 12.26 4.56
N ALA A 138 4.06 12.73 4.02
CA ALA A 138 4.52 12.32 2.68
C ALA A 138 4.81 10.82 2.61
N PHE A 139 5.32 10.22 3.69
CA PHE A 139 5.51 8.77 3.78
C PHE A 139 4.20 8.01 3.69
N LEU A 140 3.20 8.41 4.48
CA LEU A 140 1.88 7.77 4.52
C LEU A 140 1.17 7.89 3.17
N GLU A 141 1.26 9.03 2.51
CA GLU A 141 0.71 9.26 1.16
C GLU A 141 1.40 8.37 0.12
N ARG A 142 2.73 8.24 0.17
CA ARG A 142 3.49 7.37 -0.74
C ARG A 142 3.12 5.91 -0.58
N HIS A 143 2.83 5.44 0.65
CA HIS A 143 2.59 4.04 0.96
C HIS A 143 1.11 3.63 0.99
N PHE A 144 0.20 4.54 0.66
CA PHE A 144 -1.23 4.27 0.69
C PHE A 144 -1.86 4.40 -0.69
N ASN A 145 -2.62 3.38 -1.08
CA ASN A 145 -3.37 3.38 -2.32
C ASN A 145 -4.73 4.04 -2.07
N PHE A 146 -4.80 5.35 -2.31
CA PHE A 146 -6.04 6.10 -2.22
C PHE A 146 -7.07 5.58 -3.20
N MET A 147 -8.33 5.63 -2.79
CA MET A 147 -9.45 5.29 -3.64
C MET A 147 -10.48 6.39 -3.59
N LYS A 148 -11.22 6.53 -4.68
CA LYS A 148 -12.35 7.43 -4.78
C LYS A 148 -13.40 6.80 -5.68
N LYS A 149 -14.65 6.87 -5.25
CA LYS A 149 -15.80 6.42 -6.01
C LYS A 149 -16.93 7.41 -5.89
N ASP A 150 -17.39 7.89 -7.03
CA ASP A 150 -18.56 8.75 -7.16
C ASP A 150 -19.78 7.90 -7.58
N TYR A 151 -20.97 8.28 -7.12
CA TYR A 151 -22.21 7.53 -7.33
C TYR A 151 -23.17 8.30 -8.25
N SER A 152 -23.04 8.09 -9.57
CA SER A 152 -23.74 8.88 -10.59
C SER A 152 -25.25 8.99 -10.38
N GLN A 153 -25.93 7.89 -10.05
CA GLN A 153 -27.39 7.90 -9.81
C GLN A 153 -27.79 8.84 -8.65
N ASN A 154 -27.00 8.87 -7.58
CA ASN A 154 -27.24 9.79 -6.47
C ASN A 154 -26.81 11.21 -6.80
N ILE A 155 -25.72 11.39 -7.55
CA ILE A 155 -25.26 12.71 -8.00
C ILE A 155 -26.29 13.37 -8.92
N GLU A 156 -26.89 12.65 -9.85
CA GLU A 156 -27.95 13.17 -10.72
C GLU A 156 -29.16 13.68 -9.93
N LYS A 157 -29.52 12.97 -8.85
CA LYS A 157 -30.69 13.31 -8.01
C LYS A 157 -30.39 14.42 -6.98
N TRP A 158 -29.18 14.41 -6.41
CA TRP A 158 -28.86 15.16 -5.18
C TRP A 158 -27.62 16.06 -5.28
N GLY A 159 -26.79 15.92 -6.32
CA GLY A 159 -25.54 16.66 -6.48
C GLY A 159 -25.75 18.14 -6.78
N GLY A 160 -24.75 18.96 -6.43
CA GLY A 160 -24.73 20.41 -6.65
C GLY A 160 -25.68 21.22 -5.75
N LYS A 161 -26.29 20.58 -4.76
CA LYS A 161 -27.22 21.19 -3.80
C LYS A 161 -26.52 21.39 -2.44
N ASN A 162 -27.13 20.90 -1.37
CA ASN A 162 -26.66 21.02 -0.01
C ASN A 162 -25.72 19.86 0.37
N GLU A 163 -24.52 19.84 -0.20
CA GLU A 163 -23.54 18.76 0.03
C GLU A 163 -22.73 18.94 1.32
N ALA A 164 -22.27 17.84 1.90
CA ALA A 164 -21.30 17.79 3.00
C ALA A 164 -20.38 16.59 2.89
N VAL A 165 -19.33 16.58 3.72
CA VAL A 165 -18.39 15.46 3.83
C VAL A 165 -18.38 14.93 5.26
N TYR A 166 -18.76 13.67 5.44
CA TYR A 166 -18.61 12.95 6.69
C TYR A 166 -17.24 12.27 6.74
N GLU A 167 -16.38 12.69 7.66
CA GLU A 167 -15.04 12.13 7.85
C GLU A 167 -15.06 11.09 8.98
N LEU A 168 -14.63 9.86 8.68
CA LEU A 168 -14.66 8.71 9.58
C LEU A 168 -13.29 8.06 9.68
N VAL A 169 -12.63 8.22 10.81
CA VAL A 169 -11.32 7.57 11.06
C VAL A 169 -11.49 6.05 11.11
N TYR A 170 -10.64 5.33 10.38
CA TYR A 170 -10.64 3.87 10.35
C TYR A 170 -9.21 3.34 10.58
N PRO A 171 -8.86 2.97 11.82
CA PRO A 171 -7.54 2.45 12.13
C PRO A 171 -7.23 1.17 11.33
N GLY A 172 -6.08 1.16 10.65
CA GLY A 172 -5.66 0.02 9.83
C GLY A 172 -6.35 -0.06 8.46
N LEU A 173 -6.93 1.03 7.96
CA LEU A 173 -7.48 1.12 6.60
C LEU A 173 -6.45 0.76 5.51
N ASP A 174 -5.17 1.00 5.79
CA ASP A 174 -4.02 0.65 4.96
C ASP A 174 -3.67 -0.85 4.97
N LYS A 175 -4.31 -1.66 5.81
CA LYS A 175 -4.06 -3.11 5.86
C LYS A 175 -4.66 -3.79 4.62
N PRO A 176 -3.92 -4.69 3.94
CA PRO A 176 -4.41 -5.39 2.75
C PRO A 176 -5.74 -6.13 2.94
N LEU A 177 -5.99 -6.69 4.14
CA LEU A 177 -7.26 -7.36 4.43
C LEU A 177 -8.45 -6.39 4.41
N ILE A 178 -8.26 -5.16 4.88
CA ILE A 178 -9.29 -4.11 4.86
C ILE A 178 -9.43 -3.58 3.44
N LEU A 179 -8.33 -3.28 2.75
CA LEU A 179 -8.36 -2.79 1.37
C LEU A 179 -9.14 -3.71 0.42
N ARG A 180 -9.05 -5.03 0.60
CA ARG A 180 -9.80 -6.03 -0.19
C ARG A 180 -11.31 -6.00 0.02
N THR A 181 -11.81 -5.47 1.14
CA THR A 181 -13.26 -5.39 1.40
C THR A 181 -13.89 -4.11 0.87
N LEU A 182 -13.09 -3.12 0.50
CA LEU A 182 -13.58 -1.81 0.07
C LEU A 182 -14.49 -1.84 -1.17
N PRO A 183 -14.33 -2.73 -2.17
CA PRO A 183 -15.32 -2.86 -3.24
C PRO A 183 -16.74 -3.18 -2.73
N PHE A 184 -16.87 -4.00 -1.68
CA PHE A 184 -18.17 -4.30 -1.07
C PHE A 184 -18.74 -3.09 -0.35
N PHE A 185 -17.89 -2.36 0.38
CA PHE A 185 -18.29 -1.15 1.09
C PHE A 185 -18.74 -0.05 0.13
N THR A 186 -17.97 0.21 -0.94
CA THR A 186 -18.33 1.21 -1.94
C THR A 186 -19.58 0.83 -2.73
N SER A 187 -19.78 -0.46 -3.03
CA SER A 187 -21.02 -0.97 -3.63
C SER A 187 -22.22 -0.76 -2.70
N TYR A 188 -22.08 -1.10 -1.41
CA TYR A 188 -23.13 -0.86 -0.41
C TYR A 188 -23.53 0.62 -0.33
N LEU A 189 -22.56 1.52 -0.13
CA LEU A 189 -22.81 2.96 -0.04
C LEU A 189 -23.47 3.53 -1.30
N SER A 190 -23.23 2.94 -2.47
CA SER A 190 -23.88 3.36 -3.72
C SER A 190 -25.39 3.12 -3.74
N THR A 191 -25.90 2.23 -2.90
CA THR A 191 -27.34 1.94 -2.77
C THR A 191 -28.07 2.87 -1.80
N ILE A 192 -27.33 3.72 -1.08
CA ILE A 192 -27.88 4.59 -0.05
C ILE A 192 -28.28 5.93 -0.68
N ASP A 193 -29.56 6.28 -0.59
CA ASP A 193 -30.08 7.55 -1.12
C ASP A 193 -29.38 8.73 -0.45
N GLY A 194 -28.96 9.71 -1.24
CA GLY A 194 -28.24 10.89 -0.75
C GLY A 194 -26.74 10.67 -0.50
N CYS A 195 -26.22 9.45 -0.64
CA CYS A 195 -24.77 9.21 -0.63
C CYS A 195 -24.19 9.51 -2.02
N LEU A 196 -23.30 10.49 -2.13
CA LEU A 196 -22.80 11.01 -3.41
C LEU A 196 -21.47 10.39 -3.83
N GLY A 197 -20.70 9.91 -2.87
CA GLY A 197 -19.42 9.27 -3.13
C GLY A 197 -18.67 8.95 -1.84
N VAL A 198 -17.61 8.17 -1.97
CA VAL A 198 -16.68 7.87 -0.89
C VAL A 198 -15.25 7.89 -1.41
N GLU A 199 -14.35 8.42 -0.59
CA GLU A 199 -12.91 8.31 -0.80
C GLU A 199 -12.21 7.85 0.47
N THR A 200 -11.04 7.23 0.30
CA THR A 200 -10.10 7.06 1.40
C THR A 200 -9.15 8.26 1.42
N ALA A 201 -8.79 8.69 2.60
CA ALA A 201 -7.93 9.84 2.80
C ALA A 201 -7.05 9.64 4.04
N ILE A 202 -6.09 10.55 4.22
CA ILE A 202 -5.39 10.76 5.48
C ILE A 202 -5.85 12.13 5.98
N ASN A 203 -6.32 12.23 7.23
CA ASN A 203 -6.79 13.50 7.81
C ASN A 203 -5.62 14.38 8.28
N GLU A 204 -5.94 15.53 8.87
CA GLU A 204 -4.98 16.51 9.40
C GLU A 204 -4.13 15.94 10.55
N ASN A 205 -4.66 14.95 11.28
CA ASN A 205 -3.95 14.24 12.35
C ASN A 205 -3.13 13.05 11.84
N GLU A 206 -2.92 12.95 10.53
CA GLU A 206 -2.22 11.84 9.85
C GLU A 206 -2.86 10.45 10.07
N GLN A 207 -4.18 10.41 10.31
CA GLN A 207 -4.94 9.17 10.46
C GLN A 207 -5.66 8.81 9.18
N TYR A 208 -5.65 7.52 8.82
CA TYR A 208 -6.45 7.03 7.71
C TYR A 208 -7.95 7.13 8.02
N CYS A 209 -8.72 7.64 7.06
CA CYS A 209 -10.15 7.84 7.19
C CYS A 209 -10.88 7.58 5.88
N PHE A 210 -12.18 7.31 5.99
CA PHE A 210 -13.12 7.48 4.89
C PHE A 210 -13.66 8.90 4.89
N ARG A 211 -13.90 9.45 3.71
CA ARG A 211 -14.68 10.67 3.50
C ARG A 211 -15.87 10.33 2.64
N ILE A 212 -17.05 10.39 3.24
CA ILE A 212 -18.31 10.11 2.56
C ILE A 212 -18.93 11.45 2.19
N ARG A 213 -19.00 11.74 0.90
CA ARG A 213 -19.70 12.92 0.40
C ARG A 213 -21.19 12.59 0.30
N TYR A 214 -22.04 13.47 0.81
CA TYR A 214 -23.48 13.22 0.90
C TYR A 214 -24.30 14.50 0.77
N SER A 215 -25.60 14.37 0.49
CA SER A 215 -26.56 15.47 0.51
C SER A 215 -27.26 15.60 1.87
N LYS A 216 -27.16 16.79 2.47
CA LYS A 216 -27.81 17.14 3.76
C LYS A 216 -29.33 17.15 3.69
N ASP A 217 -29.91 17.16 2.49
CA ASP A 217 -31.35 17.10 2.30
C ASP A 217 -31.90 15.70 2.63
N VAL A 218 -31.03 14.68 2.64
CA VAL A 218 -31.39 13.27 2.89
C VAL A 218 -30.70 12.72 4.12
N LEU A 219 -29.39 12.94 4.21
CA LEU A 219 -28.51 12.35 5.22
C LEU A 219 -28.01 13.40 6.21
N ASN A 220 -27.59 12.91 7.37
CA ASN A 220 -26.88 13.65 8.41
C ASN A 220 -26.00 12.65 9.18
N ASP A 221 -25.20 13.13 10.13
CA ASP A 221 -24.27 12.29 10.91
C ASP A 221 -24.94 11.07 11.55
N ALA A 222 -26.15 11.22 12.09
CA ALA A 222 -26.88 10.14 12.74
C ALA A 222 -27.33 9.08 11.73
N LYS A 223 -27.90 9.50 10.59
CA LYS A 223 -28.35 8.59 9.53
C LYS A 223 -27.19 7.87 8.86
N ILE A 224 -26.07 8.57 8.64
CA ILE A 224 -24.85 7.96 8.09
C ILE A 224 -24.33 6.91 9.06
N TRP A 225 -24.26 7.23 10.36
CA TRP A 225 -23.85 6.25 11.36
C TRP A 225 -24.74 5.01 11.37
N GLU A 226 -26.06 5.18 11.35
CA GLU A 226 -27.02 4.08 11.26
C GLU A 226 -26.73 3.18 10.05
N VAL A 227 -26.57 3.78 8.87
CA VAL A 227 -26.20 3.10 7.62
C VAL A 227 -24.91 2.30 7.76
N LEU A 228 -23.87 2.87 8.37
CA LEU A 228 -22.57 2.21 8.53
C LEU A 228 -22.64 1.02 9.49
N THR A 229 -23.53 1.06 10.48
CA THR A 229 -23.65 0.03 11.53
C THR A 229 -24.73 -1.03 11.26
N ARG A 230 -25.34 -1.06 10.07
CA ARG A 230 -26.32 -2.10 9.73
C ARG A 230 -25.69 -3.49 9.75
N ASP A 231 -26.47 -4.45 10.22
CA ASP A 231 -26.14 -5.88 10.28
C ASP A 231 -26.17 -6.55 8.89
N LYS A 232 -26.84 -5.91 7.92
CA LYS A 232 -26.92 -6.35 6.53
C LYS A 232 -26.63 -5.20 5.57
N TRP A 233 -25.87 -5.51 4.53
CA TRP A 233 -25.56 -4.62 3.41
C TRP A 233 -26.20 -5.15 2.13
N THR A 234 -26.87 -4.26 1.40
CA THR A 234 -27.30 -4.51 0.02
C THR A 234 -26.21 -4.03 -0.93
N ILE A 235 -25.64 -4.94 -1.71
CA ILE A 235 -24.59 -4.64 -2.69
C ILE A 235 -25.10 -4.92 -4.10
N ARG A 236 -24.60 -4.15 -5.08
CA ARG A 236 -24.76 -4.45 -6.51
C ARG A 236 -23.63 -5.38 -6.97
N THR A 237 -23.97 -6.50 -7.59
CA THR A 237 -23.01 -7.44 -8.18
C THR A 237 -22.52 -6.92 -9.54
N ASN A 238 -21.50 -7.57 -10.11
CA ASN A 238 -21.01 -7.26 -11.44
C ASN A 238 -22.07 -7.54 -12.54
N GLU A 239 -23.03 -8.42 -12.26
CA GLU A 239 -24.14 -8.79 -13.16
C GLU A 239 -25.30 -7.77 -13.08
N GLY A 240 -25.22 -6.79 -12.16
CA GLY A 240 -26.22 -5.76 -11.96
C GLY A 240 -27.26 -6.07 -10.89
N ASP A 241 -27.30 -7.31 -10.40
CA ASP A 241 -28.25 -7.77 -9.39
C ASP A 241 -27.96 -7.19 -8.00
N LEU A 242 -29.01 -7.06 -7.19
CA LEU A 242 -28.90 -6.70 -5.78
C LEU A 242 -28.80 -7.95 -4.92
N LYS A 243 -27.84 -7.96 -4.00
CA LYS A 243 -27.61 -9.06 -3.07
C LYS A 243 -27.42 -8.56 -1.64
N GLU A 244 -28.00 -9.27 -0.68
CA GLU A 244 -27.72 -9.05 0.73
C GLU A 244 -26.45 -9.80 1.18
N THR A 245 -25.64 -9.15 2.00
CA THR A 245 -24.46 -9.75 2.64
C THR A 245 -24.25 -9.14 4.03
N GLY A 246 -23.52 -9.83 4.91
CA GLY A 246 -23.09 -9.25 6.17
C GLY A 246 -22.02 -8.17 5.97
N PRO A 247 -21.87 -7.22 6.91
CA PRO A 247 -20.85 -6.17 6.84
C PRO A 247 -19.45 -6.77 6.76
N ARG A 248 -18.61 -6.17 5.92
CA ARG A 248 -17.18 -6.56 5.74
C ARG A 248 -16.22 -5.62 6.45
N LEU A 249 -16.75 -4.55 7.05
CA LEU A 249 -16.05 -3.59 7.88
C LEU A 249 -16.85 -3.41 9.16
N SER A 250 -16.15 -3.10 10.25
CA SER A 250 -16.78 -2.80 11.54
C SER A 250 -16.37 -1.40 11.97
N PHE A 251 -17.34 -0.60 12.37
CA PHE A 251 -17.12 0.79 12.78
C PHE A 251 -17.41 0.91 14.27
N THR A 252 -16.42 1.40 15.04
CA THR A 252 -16.53 1.52 16.50
C THR A 252 -16.69 2.96 16.96
N ASN A 253 -16.17 3.92 16.20
CA ASN A 253 -16.22 5.34 16.52
C ASN A 253 -17.01 6.10 15.46
N LYS A 254 -17.85 7.03 15.89
CA LYS A 254 -18.56 7.92 14.98
C LYS A 254 -17.57 8.88 14.31
N GLY A 255 -17.79 9.10 13.03
CA GLY A 255 -17.20 10.23 12.30
C GLY A 255 -17.95 11.53 12.57
N ILE A 256 -17.52 12.58 11.88
CA ILE A 256 -18.07 13.93 11.99
C ILE A 256 -18.20 14.57 10.61
N THR A 257 -19.28 15.31 10.38
CA THR A 257 -19.37 16.17 9.18
C THR A 257 -18.44 17.37 9.29
N LYS A 258 -17.61 17.57 8.27
CA LYS A 258 -16.83 18.79 8.04
C LYS A 258 -17.60 19.78 7.17
#